data_AF-A0A554MYX0-F1
#
_entry.id   AF-A0A554MYX0-F1
#
_cell.length_a   1.000
_cell.length_b   1.000
_cell.length_c   1.000
_cell.angle_alpha   90.00
_cell.angle_beta   90.00
_cell.angle_gamma   90.00
#
_symmetry.space_group_name_H-M   'P 1'
#
loop_
_entity.id
_entity.type
_entity.pdbx_description
1 polymer ?
#
loop_
_entity_poly.entity_id
_entity_poly.type
_entity_poly.pdbx_seq_one_letter_code
_entity_poly.pdbx_strand_id
1 'polypeptide(L)'
;MAWLLLSTGIIAAGAWLACSADVFGGAWFTRIWCSALLLFFGLLGLFLAVTTVRTRVKVFPDRLEATVNLGRTRTIRPGELAHFRASGKGNDDLSAATARGRRGFQSNRFHRRYDALNDWLDQNGGEPWAQHQAFFSKLTHQTKPKPVRNAISMLTIVAFYLFTLAMFPGLFVMNAYDSAHRERVTCTVTSAEAVTLSSRSAKGVGASYAGVGFDTSDCGRLTYSKTISFGNQDAFARRYDRALGAYAFTVGGASYWVRQHAPWVPLAPEVYGVSEPP
;
A
#
# COMPACT_ATOMS: atom_id res chain seq x y z
N MET A 1 -3.79 -13.38 -10.44
CA MET A 1 -2.34 -13.42 -10.73
C MET A 1 -1.68 -12.08 -10.49
N ALA A 2 -2.02 -10.99 -11.22
CA ALA A 2 -1.43 -9.65 -10.99
C ALA A 2 -1.48 -9.18 -9.53
N TRP A 3 -2.63 -9.39 -8.85
CA TRP A 3 -2.82 -9.04 -7.44
C TRP A 3 -1.92 -9.81 -6.47
N LEU A 4 -1.66 -11.09 -6.74
CA LEU A 4 -0.76 -11.89 -5.90
C LEU A 4 0.66 -11.34 -6.01
N LEU A 5 1.13 -11.07 -7.23
CA LEU A 5 2.47 -10.54 -7.47
C LEU A 5 2.67 -9.17 -6.80
N LEU A 6 1.67 -8.29 -6.89
CA LEU A 6 1.73 -6.96 -6.27
C LEU A 6 1.76 -7.06 -4.75
N SER A 7 0.90 -7.87 -4.14
CA SER A 7 0.90 -8.08 -2.69
C SER A 7 2.20 -8.74 -2.20
N THR A 8 2.73 -9.72 -2.93
CA THR A 8 4.03 -10.34 -2.61
C THR A 8 5.16 -9.31 -2.69
N GLY A 9 5.15 -8.40 -3.68
CA GLY A 9 6.11 -7.30 -3.77
C GLY A 9 6.05 -6.35 -2.57
N ILE A 10 4.84 -5.99 -2.10
CA ILE A 10 4.66 -5.15 -0.91
C ILE A 10 5.19 -5.85 0.35
N ILE A 11 4.92 -7.15 0.50
CA ILE A 11 5.44 -7.94 1.63
C ILE A 11 6.98 -7.98 1.59
N ALA A 12 7.56 -8.23 0.42
CA ALA A 12 9.01 -8.27 0.24
C ALA A 12 9.65 -6.91 0.57
N ALA A 13 9.05 -5.81 0.13
CA ALA A 13 9.50 -4.46 0.48
C ALA A 13 9.40 -4.17 1.98
N GLY A 14 8.30 -4.57 2.63
CA GLY A 14 8.12 -4.43 4.08
C GLY A 14 9.14 -5.25 4.89
N ALA A 15 9.43 -6.48 4.46
CA ALA A 15 10.44 -7.34 5.07
C ALA A 15 11.86 -6.78 4.87
N TRP A 16 12.16 -6.31 3.64
CA TRP A 16 13.45 -5.67 3.35
C TRP A 16 13.65 -4.42 4.21
N LEU A 17 12.63 -3.55 4.32
CA LEU A 17 12.66 -2.36 5.19
C LEU A 17 12.84 -2.70 6.68
N ALA A 18 12.27 -3.81 7.15
CA ALA A 18 12.47 -4.26 8.53
C ALA A 18 13.94 -4.63 8.80
N CYS A 19 14.60 -5.23 7.80
CA CYS A 19 15.99 -5.68 7.90
C CYS A 19 17.02 -4.60 7.56
N SER A 20 16.64 -3.55 6.83
CA SER A 20 17.53 -2.47 6.40
C SER A 20 17.75 -1.46 7.54
N ALA A 21 18.59 -1.81 8.51
CA ALA A 21 19.04 -0.89 9.56
C ALA A 21 19.78 0.32 8.97
N ASP A 22 20.55 0.07 7.90
CA ASP A 22 21.39 1.08 7.26
C ASP A 22 20.54 2.24 6.72
N VAL A 23 19.40 1.94 6.08
CA VAL A 23 18.50 2.93 5.45
C VAL A 23 17.95 3.96 6.45
N PHE A 24 17.69 3.56 7.71
CA PHE A 24 17.06 4.44 8.71
C PHE A 24 18.01 4.91 9.82
N GLY A 25 19.23 4.35 9.89
CA GLY A 25 20.15 4.59 10.99
C GLY A 25 19.47 4.45 12.37
N GLY A 26 19.50 5.53 13.15
CA GLY A 26 18.92 5.58 14.51
C GLY A 26 17.39 5.74 14.57
N ALA A 27 16.69 5.94 13.45
CA ALA A 27 15.24 6.16 13.40
C ALA A 27 14.45 4.85 13.48
N TRP A 28 14.68 4.07 14.53
CA TRP A 28 14.15 2.72 14.70
C TRP A 28 12.61 2.68 14.70
N PHE A 29 11.95 3.71 15.25
CA PHE A 29 10.48 3.80 15.27
C PHE A 29 9.90 3.93 13.86
N THR A 30 10.48 4.81 13.03
CA THR A 30 10.07 5.00 11.63
C THR A 30 10.25 3.72 10.84
N ARG A 31 11.39 3.04 11.02
CA ARG A 31 11.65 1.74 10.40
C ARG A 31 10.57 0.72 10.75
N ILE A 32 10.32 0.50 12.04
CA ILE A 32 9.33 -0.48 12.52
C ILE A 32 7.93 -0.15 12.02
N TRP A 33 7.55 1.12 12.10
CA TRP A 33 6.22 1.57 11.69
C TRP A 33 6.00 1.36 10.18
N CYS A 34 6.94 1.80 9.34
CA CYS A 34 6.88 1.62 7.89
C CYS A 34 6.87 0.14 7.49
N SER A 35 7.74 -0.68 8.10
CA SER A 35 7.78 -2.11 7.81
C SER A 35 6.51 -2.83 8.25
N ALA A 36 6.00 -2.53 9.45
CA ALA A 36 4.79 -3.18 9.98
C ALA A 36 3.56 -2.86 9.13
N LEU A 37 3.42 -1.62 8.66
CA LEU A 37 2.32 -1.23 7.79
C LEU A 37 2.40 -1.90 6.43
N LEU A 38 3.57 -1.93 5.78
CA LEU A 38 3.73 -2.62 4.50
C LEU A 38 3.45 -4.11 4.63
N LEU A 39 3.93 -4.75 5.70
CA LEU A 39 3.60 -6.14 5.98
C LEU A 39 2.10 -6.34 6.21
N PHE A 40 1.46 -5.50 7.01
CA PHE A 40 0.02 -5.59 7.27
C PHE A 40 -0.80 -5.45 5.99
N PHE A 41 -0.55 -4.42 5.19
CA PHE A 41 -1.29 -4.19 3.94
C PHE A 41 -0.94 -5.22 2.87
N GLY A 42 0.32 -5.64 2.77
CA GLY A 42 0.75 -6.73 1.89
C GLY A 42 0.05 -8.05 2.22
N LEU A 43 -0.02 -8.41 3.51
CA LEU A 43 -0.70 -9.62 3.98
C LEU A 43 -2.22 -9.53 3.80
N LEU A 44 -2.83 -8.37 4.10
CA LEU A 44 -4.25 -8.14 3.85
C LEU A 44 -4.57 -8.25 2.36
N GLY A 45 -3.73 -7.66 1.50
CA GLY A 45 -3.85 -7.74 0.04
C GLY A 45 -3.70 -9.16 -0.47
N LEU A 46 -2.74 -9.92 0.05
CA LEU A 46 -2.55 -11.33 -0.27
C LEU A 46 -3.77 -12.15 0.17
N PHE A 47 -4.30 -11.91 1.37
CA PHE A 47 -5.50 -12.57 1.87
C PHE A 47 -6.71 -12.27 0.98
N LEU A 48 -6.92 -11.01 0.58
CA LEU A 48 -7.99 -10.61 -0.35
C LEU A 48 -7.76 -11.17 -1.76
N ALA A 49 -6.53 -11.24 -2.24
CA ALA A 49 -6.17 -11.82 -3.53
C ALA A 49 -6.39 -13.34 -3.55
N VAL A 50 -6.06 -14.04 -2.47
CA VAL A 50 -6.26 -15.50 -2.33
C VAL A 50 -7.74 -15.82 -2.16
N THR A 51 -8.48 -15.04 -1.39
CA THR A 51 -9.95 -15.20 -1.28
C THR A 51 -10.68 -14.87 -2.58
N THR A 52 -10.08 -14.07 -3.46
CA THR A 52 -10.56 -13.86 -4.84
C THR A 52 -10.01 -14.86 -5.86
N VAL A 53 -9.13 -15.80 -5.48
CA VAL A 53 -8.80 -16.99 -6.30
C VAL A 53 -10.06 -17.84 -6.38
N ARG A 54 -10.85 -17.54 -7.40
CA ARG A 54 -12.17 -18.09 -7.65
C ARG A 54 -12.14 -19.61 -7.66
N THR A 55 -13.17 -20.17 -7.06
CA THR A 55 -13.54 -21.56 -7.29
C THR A 55 -13.70 -21.82 -8.79
N ARG A 56 -13.03 -22.86 -9.29
CA ARG A 56 -13.22 -23.32 -10.66
C ARG A 56 -14.04 -24.58 -10.62
N VAL A 57 -15.21 -24.52 -11.23
CA VAL A 57 -16.03 -25.70 -11.49
C VAL A 57 -15.97 -25.97 -12.99
N LYS A 58 -15.47 -27.15 -13.37
CA LYS A 58 -15.56 -27.66 -14.72
C LYS A 58 -16.63 -28.75 -14.72
N VAL A 59 -17.55 -28.63 -15.66
CA VAL A 59 -18.66 -29.56 -15.81
C VAL A 59 -18.32 -30.50 -16.96
N PHE A 60 -18.38 -31.80 -16.68
CA PHE A 60 -18.34 -32.87 -17.67
C PHE A 60 -19.64 -33.68 -17.56
N PRO A 61 -20.04 -34.42 -18.60
CA PRO A 61 -21.27 -35.20 -18.57
C PRO A 61 -21.28 -36.22 -17.41
N ASP A 62 -20.14 -36.85 -17.14
CA ASP A 62 -19.95 -37.94 -16.19
C ASP A 62 -19.47 -37.48 -14.80
N ARG A 63 -18.99 -36.24 -14.67
CA ARG A 63 -18.34 -35.75 -13.44
C ARG A 63 -18.28 -34.24 -13.34
N LEU A 64 -18.18 -33.74 -12.11
CA LEU A 64 -17.76 -32.36 -11.83
C LEU A 64 -16.32 -32.34 -11.35
N GLU A 65 -15.50 -31.46 -11.90
CA GLU A 65 -14.18 -31.14 -11.36
C GLU A 65 -14.23 -29.78 -10.68
N ALA A 66 -14.17 -29.80 -9.35
CA ALA A 66 -14.22 -28.60 -8.53
C ALA A 66 -12.88 -28.33 -7.87
N THR A 67 -12.35 -27.13 -8.08
CA THR A 67 -11.17 -26.61 -7.38
C THR A 67 -11.63 -25.43 -6.53
N VAL A 68 -11.57 -25.56 -5.21
CA VAL A 68 -11.95 -24.51 -4.28
C VAL A 68 -10.68 -23.80 -3.80
N ASN A 69 -10.56 -22.50 -4.08
CA ASN A 69 -9.40 -21.67 -3.74
C ASN A 69 -8.08 -22.28 -4.27
N LEU A 70 -7.10 -22.51 -3.38
CA LEU A 70 -5.81 -23.16 -3.66
C LEU A 70 -5.82 -24.68 -3.38
N GLY A 71 -7.00 -25.26 -3.16
CA GLY A 71 -7.15 -26.69 -2.87
C GLY A 71 -6.85 -27.60 -4.07
N ARG A 72 -6.72 -28.90 -3.80
CA ARG A 72 -6.67 -29.92 -4.87
C ARG A 72 -7.98 -29.94 -5.64
N THR A 73 -7.90 -30.11 -6.95
CA THR A 73 -9.05 -30.42 -7.79
C THR A 73 -9.69 -31.72 -7.31
N ARG A 74 -11.00 -31.69 -7.08
CA ARG A 74 -11.79 -32.83 -6.66
C ARG A 74 -12.74 -33.21 -7.78
N THR A 75 -12.75 -34.50 -8.08
CA THR A 75 -13.73 -35.10 -8.97
C THR A 75 -14.94 -35.54 -8.14
N ILE A 76 -16.11 -35.06 -8.50
CA ILE A 76 -17.39 -35.37 -7.85
C ILE A 76 -18.23 -36.14 -8.85
N ARG A 77 -18.72 -37.31 -8.45
CA ARG A 77 -19.58 -38.15 -9.30
C ARG A 77 -21.07 -37.83 -9.05
N PRO A 78 -21.96 -38.20 -10.00
CA PRO A 78 -23.41 -38.15 -9.78
C PRO A 78 -23.79 -38.83 -8.46
N GLY A 79 -24.71 -38.22 -7.70
CA GLY A 79 -25.19 -38.74 -6.42
C GLY A 79 -24.24 -38.60 -5.21
N GLU A 80 -23.02 -38.09 -5.38
CA GLU A 80 -22.08 -37.92 -4.26
C GLU A 80 -22.39 -36.67 -3.39
N LEU A 81 -23.13 -35.71 -3.96
CA LEU A 81 -23.55 -34.48 -3.30
C LEU A 81 -24.76 -34.76 -2.41
N ALA A 82 -24.69 -34.33 -1.15
CA ALA A 82 -25.74 -34.58 -0.16
C ALA A 82 -26.33 -33.31 0.45
N HIS A 83 -25.55 -32.22 0.50
CA HIS A 83 -25.98 -30.98 1.15
C HIS A 83 -25.71 -29.79 0.24
N PHE A 84 -26.74 -28.97 0.03
CA PHE A 84 -26.65 -27.71 -0.72
C PHE A 84 -26.90 -26.53 0.21
N ARG A 85 -26.08 -25.49 0.09
CA ARG A 85 -26.22 -24.25 0.84
C ARG A 85 -26.06 -23.06 -0.09
N ALA A 86 -27.00 -22.14 0.01
CA ALA A 86 -26.91 -20.81 -0.55
C ALA A 86 -26.29 -19.84 0.45
N SER A 87 -25.48 -18.89 -0.03
CA SER A 87 -24.94 -17.80 0.79
C SER A 87 -24.69 -16.55 -0.08
N GLY A 88 -24.27 -15.45 0.53
CA GLY A 88 -23.99 -14.19 -0.17
C GLY A 88 -25.13 -13.18 -0.14
N LYS A 89 -24.92 -12.01 -0.76
CA LYS A 89 -25.91 -10.92 -0.75
C LYS A 89 -27.02 -11.22 -1.75
N GLY A 90 -28.17 -11.70 -1.26
CA GLY A 90 -29.26 -12.17 -2.12
C GLY A 90 -29.06 -13.60 -2.61
N ASN A 91 -28.32 -14.40 -1.83
CA ASN A 91 -28.13 -15.85 -2.02
C ASN A 91 -27.51 -16.24 -3.37
N ASP A 92 -26.57 -15.46 -3.89
CA ASP A 92 -25.99 -15.64 -5.22
C ASP A 92 -24.85 -16.68 -5.29
N ASP A 93 -24.33 -17.12 -4.14
CA ASP A 93 -23.33 -18.19 -4.05
C ASP A 93 -23.99 -19.53 -3.70
N LEU A 94 -23.82 -20.51 -4.58
CA LEU A 94 -24.18 -21.91 -4.36
C LEU A 94 -22.97 -22.69 -3.86
N SER A 95 -23.13 -23.46 -2.79
CA SER A 95 -22.12 -24.40 -2.30
C SER A 95 -22.74 -25.77 -2.08
N ALA A 96 -21.99 -26.82 -2.40
CA ALA A 96 -22.42 -28.19 -2.18
C ALA A 96 -21.36 -28.98 -1.40
N ALA A 97 -21.80 -29.88 -0.54
CA ALA A 97 -20.95 -30.79 0.22
C ALA A 97 -21.38 -32.24 0.02
N THR A 98 -20.39 -33.14 0.07
CA THR A 98 -20.60 -34.59 -0.02
C THR A 98 -21.18 -35.15 1.27
N ALA A 99 -21.73 -36.36 1.24
CA ALA A 99 -22.26 -37.05 2.42
C ALA A 99 -21.24 -37.20 3.56
N ARG A 100 -19.94 -37.19 3.24
CA ARG A 100 -18.82 -37.25 4.21
C ARG A 100 -18.47 -35.89 4.82
N GLY A 101 -19.32 -34.87 4.68
CA GLY A 101 -19.09 -33.51 5.20
C GLY A 101 -17.99 -32.71 4.49
N ARG A 102 -17.40 -33.25 3.42
CA ARG A 102 -16.36 -32.55 2.66
C ARG A 102 -17.00 -31.56 1.68
N ARG A 103 -16.52 -30.31 1.68
CA ARG A 103 -16.87 -29.30 0.66
C ARG A 103 -16.62 -29.87 -0.74
N GLY A 104 -17.67 -29.95 -1.55
CA GLY A 104 -17.65 -30.39 -2.93
C GLY A 104 -17.25 -29.23 -3.83
N PHE A 105 -18.14 -28.25 -3.98
CA PHE A 105 -17.86 -27.04 -4.75
C PHE A 105 -18.50 -25.80 -4.13
N GLN A 106 -18.06 -24.64 -4.61
CA GLN A 106 -18.72 -23.35 -4.41
C GLN A 106 -18.71 -22.64 -5.76
N SER A 107 -19.82 -22.04 -6.16
CA SER A 107 -19.92 -21.29 -7.42
C SER A 107 -20.95 -20.18 -7.27
N ASN A 108 -20.60 -18.99 -7.74
CA ASN A 108 -21.56 -17.88 -7.90
C ASN A 108 -22.37 -18.06 -9.19
N ARG A 109 -23.66 -17.72 -9.18
CA ARG A 109 -24.57 -17.76 -10.35
C ARG A 109 -24.07 -16.95 -11.55
N PHE A 110 -23.27 -15.90 -11.33
CA PHE A 110 -22.70 -15.08 -12.40
C PHE A 110 -21.38 -15.64 -12.98
N HIS A 111 -20.93 -16.83 -12.56
CA HIS A 111 -19.80 -17.48 -13.21
C HIS A 111 -20.15 -17.95 -14.62
N ARG A 112 -19.14 -17.90 -15.50
CA ARG A 112 -19.22 -18.47 -16.84
C ARG A 112 -19.50 -19.98 -16.71
N ARG A 113 -20.47 -20.50 -17.48
CA ARG A 113 -20.92 -21.91 -17.47
C ARG A 113 -21.74 -22.33 -16.23
N TYR A 114 -22.32 -21.38 -15.51
CA TYR A 114 -23.26 -21.70 -14.41
C TYR A 114 -24.53 -22.39 -14.92
N ASP A 115 -24.99 -22.04 -16.12
CA ASP A 115 -26.02 -22.74 -16.88
C ASP A 115 -25.71 -24.23 -17.01
N ALA A 116 -24.52 -24.58 -17.51
CA ALA A 116 -24.11 -25.97 -17.65
C ALA A 116 -23.99 -26.70 -16.31
N LEU A 117 -23.59 -25.99 -15.24
CA LEU A 117 -23.58 -26.56 -13.88
C LEU A 117 -25.00 -26.83 -13.38
N ASN A 118 -25.93 -25.90 -13.63
CA ASN A 118 -27.32 -26.05 -13.23
C ASN A 118 -27.97 -27.23 -13.97
N ASP A 119 -27.77 -27.34 -15.29
CA ASP A 119 -28.29 -28.46 -16.08
C ASP A 119 -27.74 -29.81 -15.59
N TRP A 120 -26.45 -29.86 -15.24
CA TRP A 120 -25.85 -31.06 -14.68
C TRP A 120 -26.46 -31.42 -13.32
N LEU A 121 -26.71 -30.43 -12.45
CA LEU A 121 -27.34 -30.65 -11.14
C LEU A 121 -28.81 -31.07 -11.28
N ASP A 122 -29.54 -30.52 -12.23
CA ASP A 122 -30.92 -30.92 -12.53
C ASP A 122 -30.98 -32.41 -12.95
N GLN A 123 -29.95 -32.91 -13.63
CA GLN A 123 -29.86 -34.32 -14.05
C GLN A 123 -29.28 -35.26 -12.97
N ASN A 124 -28.33 -34.79 -12.16
CA ASN A 124 -27.48 -35.66 -11.32
C ASN A 124 -27.53 -35.36 -9.81
N GLY A 125 -28.20 -34.28 -9.40
CA GLY A 125 -28.23 -33.78 -8.02
C GLY A 125 -29.23 -34.49 -7.11
N GLY A 126 -30.17 -35.24 -7.69
CA GLY A 126 -31.15 -36.06 -6.96
C GLY A 126 -32.10 -35.24 -6.06
N GLU A 127 -32.72 -35.93 -5.11
CA GLU A 127 -33.68 -35.33 -4.16
C GLU A 127 -33.13 -34.12 -3.38
N PRO A 128 -31.88 -34.14 -2.85
CA PRO A 128 -31.35 -32.99 -2.11
C PRO A 128 -31.24 -31.72 -2.96
N TRP A 129 -30.97 -31.86 -4.26
CA TRP A 129 -30.95 -30.73 -5.19
C TRP A 129 -32.36 -30.22 -5.48
N ALA A 130 -33.31 -31.12 -5.74
CA ALA A 130 -34.71 -30.75 -6.01
C ALA A 130 -35.32 -29.95 -4.85
N GLN A 131 -35.10 -30.39 -3.60
CA GLN A 131 -35.53 -29.67 -2.40
C GLN A 131 -34.86 -28.28 -2.31
N HIS A 132 -33.56 -28.20 -2.59
CA HIS A 132 -32.84 -26.94 -2.59
C HIS A 132 -33.38 -25.95 -3.64
N GLN A 133 -33.61 -26.41 -4.87
CA GLN A 133 -34.11 -25.58 -5.97
C GLN A 133 -35.52 -25.05 -5.69
N ALA A 134 -36.39 -25.88 -5.10
CA ALA A 134 -37.73 -25.47 -4.68
C ALA A 134 -37.72 -24.41 -3.56
N PHE A 135 -36.74 -24.45 -2.66
CA PHE A 135 -36.52 -23.39 -1.67
C PHE A 135 -35.93 -22.13 -2.32
N PHE A 136 -34.92 -22.31 -3.17
CA PHE A 136 -34.16 -21.23 -3.77
C PHE A 136 -35.00 -20.40 -4.75
N SER A 137 -35.94 -21.02 -5.47
CA SER A 137 -36.87 -20.32 -6.36
C SER A 137 -37.80 -19.34 -5.63
N LYS A 138 -38.06 -19.57 -4.33
CA LYS A 138 -38.89 -18.71 -3.48
C LYS A 138 -38.14 -17.50 -2.91
N LEU A 139 -36.81 -17.51 -2.95
CA LEU A 139 -35.99 -16.43 -2.39
C LEU A 139 -35.77 -15.30 -3.40
N THR A 140 -35.68 -14.08 -2.88
CA THR A 140 -35.24 -12.91 -3.65
C THR A 140 -33.79 -13.08 -4.07
N HIS A 141 -33.60 -13.35 -5.37
CA HIS A 141 -32.30 -13.54 -5.96
C HIS A 141 -31.88 -12.31 -6.78
N GLN A 142 -30.58 -12.01 -6.83
CA GLN A 142 -30.09 -11.00 -7.76
C GLN A 142 -30.20 -11.52 -9.20
N THR A 143 -30.91 -10.78 -10.05
CA THR A 143 -31.15 -11.15 -11.46
C THR A 143 -30.04 -10.69 -12.40
N LYS A 144 -29.24 -9.69 -12.00
CA LYS A 144 -28.14 -9.14 -12.80
C LYS A 144 -26.87 -8.97 -11.96
N PRO A 145 -25.68 -9.19 -12.55
CA PRO A 145 -24.44 -8.84 -11.88
C PRO A 145 -24.44 -7.32 -11.63
N LYS A 146 -23.77 -6.88 -10.56
CA LYS A 146 -23.58 -5.45 -10.24
C LYS A 146 -22.15 -5.02 -10.63
N PRO A 147 -21.82 -4.93 -11.94
CA PRO A 147 -20.46 -4.65 -12.38
C PRO A 147 -19.95 -3.31 -11.85
N VAL A 148 -20.82 -2.30 -11.79
CA VAL A 148 -20.52 -0.97 -11.27
C VAL A 148 -20.13 -1.03 -9.79
N ARG A 149 -20.89 -1.74 -8.95
CA ARG A 149 -20.57 -1.87 -7.52
C ARG A 149 -19.23 -2.61 -7.30
N ASN A 150 -18.99 -3.67 -8.08
CA ASN A 150 -17.75 -4.43 -7.98
C ASN A 150 -16.55 -3.60 -8.47
N ALA A 151 -16.70 -2.84 -9.55
CA ALA A 151 -15.70 -1.92 -10.07
C ALA A 151 -15.42 -0.79 -9.07
N ILE A 152 -16.45 -0.17 -8.48
CA ILE A 152 -16.29 0.84 -7.44
C ILE A 152 -15.54 0.26 -6.25
N SER A 153 -15.96 -0.90 -5.74
CA SER A 153 -15.27 -1.56 -4.62
C SER A 153 -13.80 -1.84 -4.94
N MET A 154 -13.51 -2.32 -6.16
CA MET A 154 -12.14 -2.57 -6.62
C MET A 154 -11.34 -1.27 -6.71
N LEU A 155 -11.91 -0.22 -7.29
CA LEU A 155 -11.29 1.10 -7.41
C LEU A 155 -11.03 1.73 -6.05
N THR A 156 -11.97 1.64 -5.10
CA THR A 156 -11.77 2.11 -3.73
C THR A 156 -10.63 1.37 -3.04
N ILE A 157 -10.53 0.06 -3.23
CA ILE A 157 -9.42 -0.73 -2.68
C ILE A 157 -8.10 -0.32 -3.33
N VAL A 158 -8.02 -0.21 -4.66
CA VAL A 158 -6.83 0.28 -5.39
C VAL A 158 -6.42 1.65 -4.89
N ALA A 159 -7.36 2.59 -4.83
CA ALA A 159 -7.14 3.94 -4.37
C ALA A 159 -6.63 3.95 -2.92
N PHE A 160 -7.16 3.10 -2.05
CA PHE A 160 -6.68 2.94 -0.69
C PHE A 160 -5.24 2.41 -0.65
N TYR A 161 -4.88 1.39 -1.45
CA TYR A 161 -3.50 0.91 -1.53
C TYR A 161 -2.53 1.97 -2.07
N LEU A 162 -2.91 2.66 -3.14
CA LEU A 162 -2.10 3.74 -3.72
C LEU A 162 -1.95 4.90 -2.73
N PHE A 163 -3.02 5.26 -2.03
CA PHE A 163 -2.99 6.29 -1.00
C PHE A 163 -2.09 5.89 0.17
N THR A 164 -2.20 4.65 0.67
CA THR A 164 -1.32 4.15 1.73
C THR A 164 0.15 4.15 1.29
N LEU A 165 0.44 3.72 0.05
CA LEU A 165 1.79 3.75 -0.51
C LEU A 165 2.31 5.18 -0.72
N ALA A 166 1.44 6.12 -1.10
CA ALA A 166 1.83 7.51 -1.40
C ALA A 166 1.94 8.40 -0.15
N MET A 167 1.06 8.25 0.84
CA MET A 167 1.01 9.16 2.00
C MET A 167 2.02 8.83 3.09
N PHE A 168 2.45 7.58 3.24
CA PHE A 168 3.03 7.14 4.51
C PHE A 168 4.56 6.89 4.53
N PRO A 169 5.28 6.64 3.42
CA PRO A 169 6.75 6.58 3.45
C PRO A 169 7.44 7.91 3.08
N GLY A 170 6.94 8.68 2.12
CA GLY A 170 7.76 9.68 1.40
C GLY A 170 8.50 10.70 2.29
N LEU A 171 7.79 11.46 3.13
CA LEU A 171 8.43 12.51 3.94
C LEU A 171 9.10 12.00 5.23
N PHE A 172 8.48 11.04 5.94
CA PHE A 172 9.03 10.53 7.20
C PHE A 172 10.26 9.64 6.99
N VAL A 173 10.26 8.83 5.92
CA VAL A 173 11.43 8.02 5.56
C VAL A 173 12.56 8.93 5.10
N MET A 174 12.27 9.97 4.31
CA MET A 174 13.29 10.91 3.84
C MET A 174 13.94 11.69 4.99
N ASN A 175 13.18 12.22 5.94
CA ASN A 175 13.75 12.90 7.12
C ASN A 175 14.58 11.95 7.99
N ALA A 176 14.11 10.72 8.20
CA ALA A 176 14.85 9.70 8.93
C ALA A 176 16.15 9.33 8.19
N TYR A 177 16.07 9.12 6.88
CA TYR A 177 17.20 8.81 6.02
C TYR A 177 18.23 9.94 6.02
N ASP A 178 17.81 11.19 5.85
CA ASP A 178 18.67 12.38 5.90
C ASP A 178 19.38 12.53 7.24
N SER A 179 18.69 12.21 8.33
CA SER A 179 19.29 12.24 9.66
C SER A 179 20.40 11.19 9.85
N ALA A 180 20.27 10.06 9.15
CA ALA A 180 21.19 8.92 9.19
C ALA A 180 22.32 9.03 8.15
N HIS A 181 22.05 9.60 6.98
CA HIS A 181 22.96 9.77 5.86
C HIS A 181 23.18 11.25 5.61
N ARG A 182 24.22 11.77 6.26
CA ARG A 182 24.62 13.16 6.12
C ARG A 182 25.80 13.24 5.18
N GLU A 183 25.71 14.14 4.21
CA GLU A 183 26.76 14.39 3.23
C GLU A 183 27.33 15.78 3.45
N ARG A 184 28.64 15.93 3.22
CA ARG A 184 29.31 17.22 3.32
C ARG A 184 29.47 17.80 1.92
N VAL A 185 28.88 18.97 1.69
CA VAL A 185 28.87 19.65 0.40
C VAL A 185 29.44 21.05 0.57
N THR A 186 30.29 21.46 -0.36
CA THR A 186 30.83 22.82 -0.37
C THR A 186 29.99 23.68 -1.31
N CYS A 187 29.44 24.76 -0.78
CA CYS A 187 28.56 25.65 -1.53
C CYS A 187 29.00 27.11 -1.32
N THR A 188 28.93 27.92 -2.37
CA THR A 188 29.25 29.35 -2.28
C THR A 188 28.03 30.12 -1.78
N VAL A 189 28.11 30.69 -0.58
CA VAL A 189 27.05 31.51 0.03
C VAL A 189 27.06 32.91 -0.57
N THR A 190 25.91 33.34 -1.08
CA THR A 190 25.71 34.68 -1.65
C THR A 190 24.90 35.59 -0.74
N SER A 191 24.05 35.02 0.12
CA SER A 191 23.33 35.74 1.17
C SER A 191 22.88 34.79 2.27
N ALA A 192 22.73 35.31 3.49
CA ALA A 192 22.16 34.57 4.60
C ALA A 192 21.14 35.43 5.37
N GLU A 193 19.93 34.92 5.53
CA GLU A 193 18.84 35.66 6.18
C GLU A 193 18.10 34.84 7.23
N ALA A 194 17.58 35.52 8.25
CA ALA A 194 16.70 34.90 9.22
C ALA A 194 15.34 34.60 8.58
N VAL A 195 14.84 33.38 8.78
CA VAL A 195 13.60 32.90 8.18
C VAL A 195 12.71 32.26 9.24
N THR A 196 11.40 32.45 9.12
CA THR A 196 10.42 31.66 9.89
C THR A 196 10.05 30.42 9.08
N LEU A 197 10.43 29.26 9.59
CA LEU A 197 10.07 27.96 9.00
C LEU A 197 8.75 27.49 9.60
N SER A 198 7.96 26.74 8.81
CA SER A 198 6.67 26.20 9.27
C SER A 198 6.55 24.72 8.92
N SER A 199 6.09 23.91 9.88
CA SER A 199 5.74 22.51 9.66
C SER A 199 4.25 22.39 9.36
N ARG A 200 3.78 22.69 8.15
CA ARG A 200 2.34 22.54 7.83
C ARG A 200 2.01 21.06 7.62
N SER A 201 1.20 20.47 8.51
CA SER A 201 0.50 19.21 8.20
C SER A 201 -0.65 19.49 7.24
N ALA A 202 -1.08 18.49 6.47
CA ALA A 202 -2.23 18.57 5.57
C ALA A 202 -3.55 18.96 6.29
N LYS A 203 -3.58 18.94 7.63
CA LYS A 203 -4.70 19.40 8.47
C LYS A 203 -4.54 20.83 9.00
N GLY A 204 -3.54 21.59 8.56
CA GLY A 204 -3.32 22.98 8.99
C GLY A 204 -2.74 23.15 10.39
N VAL A 205 -2.43 22.07 11.09
CA VAL A 205 -1.68 22.10 12.35
C VAL A 205 -0.20 22.19 12.00
N GLY A 206 0.46 23.27 12.44
CA GLY A 206 1.89 23.43 12.24
C GLY A 206 2.52 24.33 13.28
N ALA A 207 3.75 24.01 13.65
CA ALA A 207 4.56 24.87 14.50
C ALA A 207 5.40 25.79 13.60
N SER A 208 5.48 27.06 13.98
CA SER A 208 6.45 27.99 13.43
C SER A 208 7.72 27.92 14.26
N TYR A 209 8.86 27.82 13.60
CA TYR A 209 10.17 27.77 14.26
C TYR A 209 11.15 28.68 13.54
N ALA A 210 12.11 29.18 14.29
CA ALA A 210 13.18 30.03 13.78
C ALA A 210 14.17 29.23 12.95
N GLY A 211 14.73 29.85 11.93
CA GLY A 211 15.75 29.26 11.08
C GLY A 211 16.56 30.32 10.35
N VAL A 212 17.60 29.86 9.66
CA VAL A 212 18.41 30.69 8.77
C VAL A 212 18.39 30.08 7.38
N GLY A 213 18.05 30.89 6.39
CA GLY A 213 18.13 30.54 4.97
C GLY A 213 19.46 30.99 4.40
N PHE A 214 20.15 30.10 3.71
CA PHE A 214 21.35 30.39 2.93
C PHE A 214 21.00 30.32 1.47
N ASP A 215 21.13 31.43 0.74
CA ASP A 215 21.12 31.36 -0.72
C ASP A 215 22.55 31.09 -1.20
N THR A 216 22.66 30.11 -2.08
CA THR A 216 23.94 29.71 -2.65
C THR A 216 23.84 29.67 -4.17
N SER A 217 24.93 30.01 -4.86
CA SER A 217 24.98 29.96 -6.33
C SER A 217 24.95 28.53 -6.85
N ASP A 218 25.53 27.58 -6.10
CA ASP A 218 25.87 26.25 -6.61
C ASP A 218 24.90 25.17 -6.11
N CYS A 219 24.35 25.33 -4.90
CA CYS A 219 23.50 24.34 -4.24
C CYS A 219 22.02 24.77 -4.12
N GLY A 220 21.72 26.03 -4.49
CA GLY A 220 20.43 26.66 -4.26
C GLY A 220 20.20 27.03 -2.80
N ARG A 221 18.93 27.22 -2.42
CA ARG A 221 18.58 27.67 -1.07
C ARG A 221 18.59 26.53 -0.06
N LEU A 222 19.35 26.70 1.02
CA LEU A 222 19.49 25.74 2.12
C LEU A 222 18.91 26.32 3.42
N THR A 223 18.36 25.49 4.31
CA THR A 223 17.76 25.95 5.57
C THR A 223 18.38 25.27 6.79
N TYR A 224 18.71 26.07 7.81
CA TYR A 224 19.29 25.60 9.07
C TYR A 224 18.42 26.01 10.26
N SER A 225 17.99 25.06 11.08
CA SER A 225 17.04 25.30 12.18
C SER A 225 17.48 24.75 13.54
N LYS A 226 18.27 23.67 13.56
CA LYS A 226 18.49 22.81 14.74
C LYS A 226 19.02 23.53 15.99
N THR A 227 19.77 24.62 15.84
CA THR A 227 20.33 25.42 16.95
C THR A 227 19.86 26.89 16.92
N ILE A 228 18.89 27.18 16.06
CA ILE A 228 18.40 28.54 15.82
C ILE A 228 17.11 28.76 16.63
N SER A 229 17.04 29.91 17.27
CA SER A 229 15.88 30.41 18.01
C SER A 229 15.56 31.82 17.52
N PHE A 230 14.34 32.30 17.79
CA PHE A 230 13.94 33.66 17.40
C PHE A 230 14.84 34.74 18.00
N GLY A 231 15.50 34.47 19.14
CA GLY A 231 16.43 35.41 19.77
C GLY A 231 17.83 35.45 19.15
N ASN A 232 18.25 34.42 18.39
CA ASN A 232 19.61 34.34 17.84
C ASN A 232 19.67 34.30 16.30
N GLN A 233 18.56 34.07 15.60
CA GLN A 233 18.53 33.89 14.15
C GLN A 233 19.16 35.04 13.37
N ASP A 234 18.88 36.29 13.76
CA ASP A 234 19.40 37.47 13.06
C ASP A 234 20.91 37.64 13.28
N ALA A 235 21.40 37.34 14.49
CA ALA A 235 22.82 37.39 14.80
C ALA A 235 23.58 36.30 14.03
N PHE A 236 23.00 35.10 13.93
CA PHE A 236 23.58 33.99 13.18
C PHE A 236 23.60 34.27 11.68
N ALA A 237 22.49 34.72 11.10
CA ALA A 237 22.41 35.08 9.68
C ALA A 237 23.43 36.17 9.31
N ARG A 238 23.51 37.25 10.09
CA ARG A 238 24.48 38.34 9.87
C ARG A 238 25.94 37.90 9.88
N ARG A 239 26.29 36.84 10.59
CA ARG A 239 27.67 36.33 10.60
C ARG A 239 28.08 35.83 9.21
N TYR A 240 27.19 35.11 8.54
CA TYR A 240 27.47 34.52 7.23
C TYR A 240 27.17 35.49 6.08
N ASP A 241 26.24 36.43 6.28
CA ASP A 241 25.96 37.48 5.29
C ASP A 241 27.12 38.47 5.13
N ARG A 242 27.89 38.72 6.21
CA ARG A 242 29.08 39.59 6.18
C ARG A 242 30.33 38.93 5.60
N ALA A 243 30.36 37.61 5.55
CA ALA A 243 31.52 36.83 5.15
C ALA A 243 31.10 35.87 4.03
N LEU A 244 30.77 36.42 2.86
CA LEU A 244 30.37 35.62 1.71
C LEU A 244 31.52 34.75 1.21
N GLY A 245 31.22 33.59 0.65
CA GLY A 245 32.23 32.67 0.12
C GLY A 245 31.88 31.20 0.27
N ALA A 246 32.89 30.35 0.08
CA ALA A 246 32.72 28.90 0.14
C ALA A 246 32.57 28.43 1.60
N TYR A 247 31.49 27.71 1.88
CA TYR A 247 31.25 27.06 3.16
C TYR A 247 30.95 25.58 2.98
N ALA A 248 31.38 24.77 3.96
CA ALA A 248 31.06 23.36 4.00
C ALA A 248 29.78 23.14 4.82
N PHE A 249 28.73 22.69 4.14
CA PHE A 249 27.43 22.35 4.70
C PHE A 249 27.31 20.84 4.87
N THR A 250 26.78 20.41 6.02
CA THR A 250 26.36 19.03 6.25
C THR A 250 24.86 18.95 5.96
N VAL A 251 24.47 18.30 4.87
CA VAL A 251 23.08 18.20 4.38
C VAL A 251 22.56 16.76 4.46
N GLY A 252 21.24 16.60 4.44
CA GLY A 252 20.61 15.29 4.28
C GLY A 252 20.79 14.73 2.88
N GLY A 253 21.27 13.49 2.75
CA GLY A 253 21.61 12.89 1.45
C GLY A 253 20.42 12.69 0.50
N ALA A 254 19.25 12.28 1.01
CA ALA A 254 18.09 12.06 0.15
C ALA A 254 17.44 13.38 -0.30
N SER A 255 17.26 14.35 0.59
CA SER A 255 16.72 15.66 0.19
C SER A 255 17.65 16.40 -0.77
N TYR A 256 18.97 16.29 -0.57
CA TYR A 256 19.97 16.84 -1.49
C TYR A 256 19.99 16.11 -2.84
N TRP A 257 19.90 14.78 -2.86
CA TRP A 257 19.80 14.01 -4.11
C TRP A 257 18.55 14.39 -4.93
N VAL A 258 17.39 14.52 -4.29
CA VAL A 258 16.14 14.96 -4.94
C VAL A 258 16.31 16.36 -5.51
N ARG A 259 16.97 17.27 -4.78
CA ARG A 259 17.24 18.62 -5.26
C ARG A 259 18.09 18.62 -6.55
N GLN A 260 19.10 17.76 -6.62
CA GLN A 260 19.99 17.66 -7.80
C GLN A 260 19.30 17.03 -9.01
N HIS A 261 18.48 16.00 -8.81
CA HIS A 261 17.92 15.20 -9.90
C HIS A 261 16.46 15.55 -10.26
N ALA A 262 15.75 16.22 -9.37
CA ALA A 262 14.35 16.62 -9.54
C ALA A 262 14.11 18.07 -9.05
N PRO A 263 14.76 19.08 -9.66
CA PRO A 263 14.74 20.48 -9.19
C PRO A 263 13.35 21.14 -9.23
N TRP A 264 12.38 20.56 -9.95
CA TRP A 264 10.99 21.03 -9.97
C TRP A 264 10.21 20.69 -8.69
N VAL A 265 10.74 19.80 -7.85
CA VAL A 265 10.15 19.52 -6.54
C VAL A 265 10.59 20.63 -5.57
N PRO A 266 9.65 21.38 -4.95
CA PRO A 266 9.98 22.47 -4.04
C PRO A 266 10.42 21.93 -2.67
N LEU A 267 11.55 21.21 -2.66
CA LEU A 267 12.18 20.66 -1.47
C LEU A 267 13.42 21.51 -1.14
N ALA A 268 13.48 22.04 0.08
CA ALA A 268 14.66 22.68 0.62
C ALA A 268 15.37 21.68 1.55
N PRO A 269 16.59 21.22 1.22
CA PRO A 269 17.34 20.31 2.07
C PRO A 269 17.60 20.94 3.44
N GLU A 270 17.36 20.16 4.50
CA GLU A 270 17.71 20.58 5.85
C GLU A 270 19.23 20.48 6.05
N VAL A 271 19.81 21.54 6.60
CA VAL A 271 21.22 21.59 7.00
C VAL A 271 21.35 21.10 8.44
N TYR A 272 22.27 20.17 8.68
CA TYR A 272 22.60 19.65 10.01
C TYR A 272 23.82 20.33 10.64
N GLY A 273 24.66 21.00 9.84
CA GLY A 273 25.82 21.75 10.31
C GLY A 273 26.40 22.65 9.23
N VAL A 274 27.04 23.74 9.66
CA VAL A 274 27.80 24.67 8.82
C VAL A 274 29.18 24.80 9.42
N SER A 275 30.20 24.73 8.57
CA SER A 275 31.60 24.86 8.97
C SER A 275 32.36 25.66 7.93
N GLU A 276 33.40 26.36 8.37
CA GLU A 276 34.39 26.96 7.47
C GLU A 276 35.04 25.85 6.63
N PRO A 277 35.41 26.14 5.38
CA PRO A 277 36.06 25.15 4.52
C PRO A 277 37.37 24.68 5.17
N PRO A 278 37.78 23.41 4.95
CA PRO A 278 39.12 22.96 5.31
C PRO A 278 40.20 23.72 4.56
#